data_AF-A0A7W8HJN6-F1
#
_entry.id   AF-A0A7W8HJN6-F1
#
_cell.length_a   1.000
_cell.length_b   1.000
_cell.length_c   1.000
_cell.angle_alpha   90.00
_cell.angle_beta   90.00
_cell.angle_gamma   90.00
#
_symmetry.space_group_name_H-M   'P 1'
#
loop_
_entity.id
_entity.type
_entity.pdbx_description
1 polymer ?
#
loop_
_entity_poly.entity_id
_entity_poly.type
_entity_poly.pdbx_seq_one_letter_code
_entity_poly.pdbx_strand_id
1 'polypeptide(L)'
;MRPLAAAPGSLAALAIALAASYLAERYQGPQLLFALMLGMAFNFAAESRRLKPGLEFASRTVLRFGVALLGTRIGLEQIVALGAAPAAIVVAAVAGTIAFGWLLARLMRRPASEGLLTGGAVAICGASAALAISAVLPAGKDQQRFTLLTVVGVTTLSTIAMVFYPTIAGELGLDARQAAIFLGGSIHDVAQVVGAGFMISPEVGDGATLVKLLRVAMLVPVVVLFAHLFRNGHGGSGAQGKRPPILPGFLVAFVLLVALNSAGVVPAGVARGLGEVSRWCLVVAIAALGVKTSLMQLAELGWKPVAMMVAETLFIAAVVLGGIALARG
;
A
#
# COMPACT_ATOMS: atom_id res chain seq x y z
N MET A 1 18.30 1.93 -16.06
CA MET A 1 17.81 3.30 -16.34
C MET A 1 19.02 4.23 -16.40
N ARG A 2 19.12 5.14 -17.36
CA ARG A 2 20.16 6.17 -17.33
C ARG A 2 19.90 7.07 -16.10
N PRO A 3 20.80 7.18 -15.12
CA PRO A 3 20.54 7.92 -13.87
C PRO A 3 20.14 9.38 -14.13
N LEU A 4 20.64 9.97 -15.21
CA LEU A 4 20.30 11.32 -15.69
C LEU A 4 18.82 11.52 -16.05
N ALA A 5 18.11 10.46 -16.48
CA ALA A 5 16.71 10.57 -16.90
C ALA A 5 15.72 10.67 -15.72
N ALA A 6 16.13 10.23 -14.52
CA ALA A 6 15.28 10.28 -13.32
C ALA A 6 15.47 11.57 -12.51
N ALA A 7 16.54 12.33 -12.77
CA ALA A 7 16.86 13.52 -12.00
C ALA A 7 15.76 14.59 -11.99
N PRO A 8 15.14 14.99 -13.13
CA PRO A 8 14.19 16.10 -13.14
C PRO A 8 12.95 15.85 -12.27
N GLY A 9 12.32 14.68 -12.42
CA GLY A 9 11.14 14.33 -11.62
C GLY A 9 11.45 14.07 -10.14
N SER A 10 12.62 13.53 -9.84
CA SER A 10 13.04 13.31 -8.45
C SER A 10 13.31 14.64 -7.75
N LEU A 11 13.93 15.61 -8.44
CA LEU A 11 14.12 16.96 -7.94
C LEU A 11 12.79 17.70 -7.74
N ALA A 12 11.83 17.52 -8.65
CA ALA A 12 10.49 18.08 -8.48
C ALA A 12 9.79 17.51 -7.24
N ALA A 13 9.84 16.20 -7.03
CA ALA A 13 9.31 15.56 -5.83
C ALA A 13 10.02 16.04 -4.56
N LEU A 14 11.34 16.22 -4.60
CA LEU A 14 12.11 16.76 -3.49
C LEU A 14 11.73 18.23 -3.20
N ALA A 15 11.56 19.06 -4.22
CA ALA A 15 11.12 20.44 -4.05
C ALA A 15 9.74 20.53 -3.39
N ILE A 16 8.80 19.70 -3.81
CA ILE A 16 7.47 19.58 -3.19
C ILE A 16 7.60 19.10 -1.73
N ALA A 17 8.46 18.13 -1.46
CA ALA A 17 8.71 17.62 -0.10
C ALA A 17 9.31 18.70 0.83
N LEU A 18 10.25 19.51 0.32
CA LEU A 18 10.82 20.63 1.07
C LEU A 18 9.76 21.70 1.36
N ALA A 19 8.95 22.06 0.36
CA ALA A 19 7.85 23.00 0.53
C ALA A 19 6.82 22.50 1.55
N ALA A 20 6.46 21.21 1.50
CA ALA A 20 5.59 20.57 2.47
C ALA A 20 6.16 20.60 3.89
N SER A 21 7.48 20.40 4.03
CA SER A 21 8.18 20.46 5.32
C SER A 21 8.14 21.87 5.92
N TYR A 22 8.38 22.89 5.10
CA TYR A 22 8.26 24.28 5.51
C TYR A 22 6.82 24.63 5.97
N LEU A 23 5.80 24.18 5.23
CA LEU A 23 4.40 24.37 5.64
C LEU A 23 4.07 23.61 6.93
N ALA A 24 4.60 22.40 7.09
CA ALA A 24 4.41 21.59 8.30
C ALA A 24 4.94 22.31 9.54
N GLU A 25 6.15 22.86 9.47
CA GLU A 25 6.75 23.64 10.55
C GLU A 25 5.97 24.93 10.82
N ARG A 26 5.57 25.65 9.76
CA ARG A 26 4.89 26.94 9.88
C ARG A 26 3.48 26.83 10.47
N TYR A 27 2.73 25.81 10.07
CA TYR A 27 1.33 25.63 10.46
C TYR A 27 1.14 24.54 11.51
N GLN A 28 2.24 23.93 12.02
CA GLN A 28 2.22 22.79 12.94
C GLN A 28 1.33 21.64 12.44
N GLY A 29 1.33 21.43 11.12
CA GLY A 29 0.45 20.49 10.43
C GLY A 29 1.16 19.18 10.04
N PRO A 30 0.39 18.15 9.65
CA PRO A 30 0.93 16.86 9.24
C PRO A 30 1.75 16.97 7.94
N GLN A 31 3.07 16.83 8.04
CA GLN A 31 4.01 16.96 6.91
C GLN A 31 3.67 16.06 5.72
N LEU A 32 3.30 14.80 5.97
CA LEU A 32 2.97 13.84 4.91
C LEU A 32 1.66 14.20 4.20
N LEU A 33 0.70 14.81 4.90
CA LEU A 33 -0.52 15.33 4.29
C LEU A 33 -0.20 16.49 3.36
N PHE A 34 0.61 17.45 3.81
CA PHE A 34 1.03 18.57 2.97
C PHE A 34 1.81 18.10 1.75
N ALA A 35 2.69 17.10 1.88
CA ALA A 35 3.40 16.52 0.76
C ALA A 35 2.45 15.91 -0.27
N LEU A 36 1.44 15.16 0.19
CA LEU A 36 0.40 14.58 -0.67
C LEU A 36 -0.44 15.67 -1.35
N MET A 37 -0.95 16.64 -0.61
CA MET A 37 -1.82 17.70 -1.12
C MET A 37 -1.11 18.61 -2.11
N LEU A 38 0.11 19.05 -1.80
CA LEU A 38 0.92 19.80 -2.75
C LEU A 38 1.22 18.96 -3.98
N GLY A 39 1.61 17.69 -3.81
CA GLY A 39 1.80 16.78 -4.92
C GLY A 39 0.58 16.73 -5.85
N MET A 40 -0.62 16.52 -5.29
CA MET A 40 -1.88 16.50 -6.06
C MET A 40 -2.17 17.82 -6.78
N ALA A 41 -1.85 18.97 -6.16
CA ALA A 41 -1.97 20.28 -6.82
C ALA A 41 -1.07 20.39 -8.06
N PHE A 42 0.06 19.67 -8.07
CA PHE A 42 0.96 19.54 -9.22
C PHE A 42 0.65 18.34 -10.13
N ASN A 43 -0.56 17.73 -10.08
CA ASN A 43 -0.89 16.53 -10.86
C ASN A 43 -0.71 16.71 -12.38
N PHE A 44 -0.87 17.92 -12.92
CA PHE A 44 -0.59 18.25 -14.32
C PHE A 44 0.85 17.89 -14.75
N ALA A 45 1.80 17.85 -13.81
CA ALA A 45 3.19 17.49 -14.07
C ALA A 45 3.38 15.98 -14.30
N ALA A 46 2.40 15.13 -13.96
CA ALA A 46 2.49 13.67 -14.11
C ALA A 46 2.59 13.22 -15.58
N GLU A 47 2.00 13.98 -16.50
CA GLU A 47 2.00 13.68 -17.93
C GLU A 47 3.27 14.16 -18.65
N SER A 48 4.09 14.96 -17.99
CA SER A 48 5.35 15.46 -18.54
C SER A 48 6.33 14.32 -18.78
N ARG A 49 6.71 14.09 -20.05
CA ARG A 49 7.73 13.09 -20.43
C ARG A 49 9.06 13.30 -19.71
N ARG A 50 9.40 14.54 -19.34
CA ARG A 50 10.65 14.89 -18.64
C ARG A 50 10.61 14.52 -17.16
N LEU A 51 9.45 14.67 -16.50
CA LEU A 51 9.31 14.47 -15.05
C LEU A 51 8.90 13.04 -14.70
N LYS A 52 8.11 12.39 -15.57
CA LYS A 52 7.54 11.06 -15.31
C LYS A 52 8.56 10.01 -14.81
N PRO A 53 9.75 9.84 -15.41
CA PRO A 53 10.70 8.81 -14.93
C PRO A 53 11.18 9.05 -13.50
N GLY A 54 11.39 10.31 -13.11
CA GLY A 54 11.82 10.68 -11.76
C GLY A 54 10.70 10.56 -10.72
N LEU A 55 9.47 10.95 -11.09
CA LEU A 55 8.29 10.77 -10.23
C LEU A 55 8.00 9.28 -10.00
N GLU A 56 8.16 8.43 -11.02
CA GLU A 56 8.05 6.98 -10.88
C GLU A 56 9.16 6.40 -9.99
N PHE A 57 10.40 6.87 -10.14
CA PHE A 57 11.51 6.47 -9.28
C PHE A 57 11.25 6.84 -7.80
N ALA A 58 10.83 8.07 -7.52
CA ALA A 58 10.53 8.53 -6.17
C ALA A 58 9.34 7.77 -5.55
N SER A 59 8.20 7.69 -6.26
CA SER A 59 6.98 7.04 -5.74
C SER A 59 7.09 5.53 -5.58
N ARG A 60 8.10 4.86 -6.15
CA ARG A 60 8.29 3.40 -6.03
C ARG A 60 9.58 3.01 -5.35
N THR A 61 10.72 3.44 -5.88
CA THR A 61 12.04 2.99 -5.43
C THR A 61 12.44 3.68 -4.13
N VAL A 62 12.33 5.01 -4.08
CA VAL A 62 12.62 5.78 -2.86
C VAL A 62 11.65 5.41 -1.75
N LEU A 63 10.36 5.23 -2.07
CA LEU A 63 9.38 4.70 -1.11
C LEU A 63 9.82 3.38 -0.49
N ARG A 64 10.10 2.37 -1.33
CA ARG A 64 10.48 1.02 -0.88
C ARG A 64 11.77 1.03 -0.07
N PHE A 65 12.73 1.88 -0.46
CA PHE A 65 13.94 2.10 0.31
C PHE A 65 13.64 2.70 1.68
N GLY A 66 12.82 3.75 1.74
CA GLY A 66 12.37 4.36 3.00
C GLY A 66 11.67 3.35 3.91
N VAL A 67 10.73 2.58 3.36
CA VAL A 67 10.01 1.54 4.11
C VAL A 67 10.96 0.45 4.59
N ALA A 68 11.91 -0.01 3.78
CA ALA A 68 12.92 -0.98 4.23
C ALA A 68 13.71 -0.43 5.42
N LEU A 69 14.16 0.83 5.35
CA LEU A 69 14.89 1.49 6.44
C LEU A 69 14.08 1.66 7.72
N LEU A 70 12.73 1.69 7.69
CA LEU A 70 11.93 1.67 8.92
C LEU A 70 12.23 0.45 9.79
N GLY A 71 12.70 -0.66 9.21
CA GLY A 71 13.12 -1.83 9.96
C GLY A 71 14.27 -1.58 10.94
N THR A 72 15.05 -0.51 10.76
CA THR A 72 16.12 -0.15 11.72
C THR A 72 15.59 0.54 12.97
N ARG A 73 14.32 0.97 12.96
CA ARG A 73 13.63 1.59 14.09
C ARG A 73 12.73 0.61 14.83
N ILE A 74 12.40 -0.50 14.17
CA ILE A 74 11.43 -1.47 14.67
C ILE A 74 12.15 -2.69 15.25
N GLY A 75 11.89 -2.96 16.52
CA GLY A 75 12.43 -4.10 17.25
C GLY A 75 11.44 -5.27 17.36
N LEU A 76 11.98 -6.46 17.67
CA LEU A 76 11.18 -7.67 17.90
C LEU A 76 10.19 -7.49 19.07
N GLU A 77 10.56 -6.71 20.09
CA GLU A 77 9.67 -6.39 21.21
C GLU A 77 8.38 -5.69 20.76
N GLN A 78 8.45 -4.75 19.80
CA GLN A 78 7.28 -4.08 19.26
C GLN A 78 6.40 -5.04 18.44
N ILE A 79 7.02 -5.98 17.72
CA ILE A 79 6.29 -7.03 16.99
C ILE A 79 5.56 -7.95 17.97
N VAL A 80 6.22 -8.36 19.04
CA VAL A 80 5.63 -9.19 20.10
C VAL A 80 4.52 -8.44 20.83
N ALA A 81 4.71 -7.15 21.14
CA ALA A 81 3.71 -6.30 21.76
C ALA A 81 2.45 -6.13 20.89
N LEU A 82 2.60 -6.14 19.56
CA LEU A 82 1.48 -6.11 18.63
C LEU A 82 0.63 -7.39 18.72
N GLY A 83 1.25 -8.52 19.07
CA GLY A 83 0.60 -9.81 19.35
C GLY A 83 0.15 -10.59 18.12
N ALA A 84 -0.51 -11.73 18.34
CA ALA A 84 -1.00 -12.61 17.26
C ALA A 84 -2.33 -12.14 16.64
N ALA A 85 -3.11 -11.31 17.35
CA ALA A 85 -4.41 -10.82 16.89
C ALA A 85 -4.35 -10.10 15.52
N PRO A 86 -3.41 -9.16 15.25
CA PRO A 86 -3.27 -8.56 13.93
C PRO A 86 -3.04 -9.58 12.81
N ALA A 87 -2.27 -10.65 13.06
CA ALA A 87 -2.04 -11.67 12.05
C ALA A 87 -3.34 -12.42 11.69
N ALA A 88 -4.14 -12.80 12.70
CA ALA A 88 -5.43 -13.44 12.49
C ALA A 88 -6.42 -12.51 11.75
N ILE A 89 -6.50 -11.24 12.18
CA ILE A 89 -7.33 -10.22 11.52
C ILE A 89 -6.90 -10.04 10.06
N VAL A 90 -5.60 -9.98 9.79
CA VAL A 90 -5.04 -9.85 8.43
C VAL A 90 -5.43 -11.04 7.56
N VAL A 91 -5.27 -12.27 8.04
CA VAL A 91 -5.63 -13.46 7.28
C VAL A 91 -7.14 -13.47 6.98
N ALA A 92 -7.98 -13.18 7.98
CA ALA A 92 -9.42 -13.12 7.82
C ALA A 92 -9.86 -12.00 6.85
N ALA A 93 -9.27 -10.80 6.98
CA ALA A 93 -9.52 -9.66 6.11
C ALA A 93 -9.11 -9.97 4.67
N VAL A 94 -7.93 -10.54 4.44
CA VAL A 94 -7.46 -10.88 3.09
C VAL A 94 -8.36 -11.94 2.44
N ALA A 95 -8.62 -13.04 3.14
CA ALA A 95 -9.47 -14.12 2.62
C ALA A 95 -10.90 -13.63 2.38
N GLY A 96 -11.47 -12.91 3.35
CA GLY A 96 -12.81 -12.34 3.30
C GLY A 96 -12.99 -11.37 2.14
N THR A 97 -12.08 -10.41 1.96
CA THR A 97 -12.18 -9.40 0.89
C THR A 97 -12.04 -10.03 -0.49
N ILE A 98 -11.19 -11.04 -0.67
CA ILE A 98 -11.07 -11.78 -1.94
C ILE A 98 -12.37 -12.55 -2.24
N ALA A 99 -12.91 -13.25 -1.25
CA ALA A 99 -14.17 -13.98 -1.38
C ALA A 99 -15.35 -13.03 -1.67
N PHE A 100 -15.36 -11.88 -0.99
CA PHE A 100 -16.36 -10.83 -1.20
C PHE A 100 -16.28 -10.22 -2.60
N GLY A 101 -15.08 -9.93 -3.11
CA GLY A 101 -14.90 -9.45 -4.49
C GLY A 101 -15.39 -10.45 -5.53
N TRP A 102 -15.08 -11.74 -5.34
CA TRP A 102 -15.62 -12.81 -6.20
C TRP A 102 -17.16 -12.88 -6.16
N LEU A 103 -17.76 -12.78 -4.97
CA LEU A 103 -19.21 -12.78 -4.80
C LEU A 103 -19.85 -11.55 -5.47
N LEU A 104 -19.25 -10.38 -5.28
CA LEU A 104 -19.75 -9.12 -5.81
C LEU A 104 -19.68 -9.09 -7.34
N ALA A 105 -18.63 -9.66 -7.94
CA ALA A 105 -18.55 -9.84 -9.38
C ALA A 105 -19.74 -10.66 -9.92
N ARG A 106 -20.09 -11.76 -9.25
CA ARG A 106 -21.26 -12.57 -9.64
C ARG A 106 -22.56 -11.79 -9.51
N LEU A 107 -22.75 -11.08 -8.40
CA LEU A 107 -23.96 -10.29 -8.14
C LEU A 107 -24.14 -9.16 -9.17
N MET A 108 -23.04 -8.52 -9.57
CA MET A 108 -23.04 -7.41 -10.55
C MET A 108 -22.96 -7.87 -12.01
N ARG A 109 -23.04 -9.20 -12.26
CA ARG A 109 -22.92 -9.82 -13.60
C ARG A 109 -21.61 -9.45 -14.31
N ARG A 110 -20.51 -9.48 -13.56
CA ARG A 110 -19.14 -9.23 -14.01
C ARG A 110 -18.34 -10.53 -14.06
N PRO A 111 -17.26 -10.62 -14.85
CA PRO A 111 -16.38 -11.78 -14.84
C PRO A 111 -15.82 -12.05 -13.44
N ALA A 112 -15.83 -13.31 -12.99
CA ALA A 112 -15.28 -13.67 -11.68
C ALA A 112 -13.79 -13.31 -11.53
N SER A 113 -13.05 -13.31 -12.65
CA SER A 113 -11.65 -12.85 -12.70
C SER A 113 -11.51 -11.37 -12.36
N GLU A 114 -12.49 -10.52 -12.68
CA GLU A 114 -12.50 -9.10 -12.31
C GLU A 114 -12.62 -8.96 -10.78
N GLY A 115 -13.56 -9.69 -10.16
CA GLY A 115 -13.74 -9.66 -8.70
C GLY A 115 -12.58 -10.24 -7.88
N LEU A 116 -11.96 -11.32 -8.36
CA LEU A 116 -10.75 -11.87 -7.72
C LEU A 116 -9.56 -10.90 -7.83
N LEU A 117 -9.48 -10.17 -8.94
CA LEU A 117 -8.45 -9.18 -9.19
C LEU A 117 -8.63 -7.94 -8.32
N THR A 118 -9.83 -7.36 -8.27
CA THR A 118 -10.14 -6.17 -7.45
C THR A 118 -10.07 -6.52 -5.96
N GLY A 119 -10.71 -7.61 -5.54
CA GLY A 119 -10.69 -8.08 -4.17
C GLY A 119 -9.28 -8.39 -3.68
N GLY A 120 -8.44 -9.03 -4.50
CA GLY A 120 -7.03 -9.29 -4.17
C GLY A 120 -6.17 -8.02 -4.13
N ALA A 121 -6.43 -7.06 -5.02
CA ALA A 121 -5.76 -5.77 -5.01
C ALA A 121 -6.07 -4.98 -3.73
N VAL A 122 -7.35 -4.85 -3.38
CA VAL A 122 -7.83 -4.20 -2.15
C VAL A 122 -7.28 -4.93 -0.92
N ALA A 123 -7.33 -6.26 -0.92
CA ALA A 123 -6.94 -7.09 0.23
C ALA A 123 -5.46 -6.98 0.62
N ILE A 124 -4.54 -6.76 -0.31
CA ILE A 124 -3.10 -7.01 -0.08
C ILE A 124 -2.28 -5.72 -0.09
N CYS A 125 -1.94 -5.21 -1.28
CA CYS A 125 -1.04 -4.06 -1.47
C CYS A 125 -1.42 -3.18 -2.66
N GLY A 126 -2.67 -3.25 -3.12
CA GLY A 126 -3.19 -2.44 -4.21
C GLY A 126 -2.58 -2.84 -5.54
N ALA A 127 -1.80 -1.92 -6.12
CA ALA A 127 -1.31 -2.04 -7.50
C ALA A 127 -0.39 -3.25 -7.74
N SER A 128 0.53 -3.55 -6.82
CA SER A 128 1.42 -4.72 -6.97
C SER A 128 0.67 -6.05 -6.88
N ALA A 129 -0.36 -6.12 -6.04
CA ALA A 129 -1.20 -7.30 -5.95
C ALA A 129 -2.03 -7.50 -7.22
N ALA A 130 -2.63 -6.42 -7.76
CA ALA A 130 -3.34 -6.47 -9.03
C ALA A 130 -2.48 -7.05 -10.17
N LEU A 131 -1.24 -6.56 -10.31
CA LEU A 131 -0.31 -7.03 -11.34
C LEU A 131 0.14 -8.49 -11.16
N ALA A 132 0.35 -8.93 -9.92
CA ALA A 132 0.76 -10.30 -9.63
C ALA A 132 -0.40 -11.30 -9.80
N ILE A 133 -1.61 -10.91 -9.38
CA ILE A 133 -2.82 -11.73 -9.50
C ILE A 133 -3.25 -11.83 -10.97
N SER A 134 -3.19 -10.74 -11.74
CA SER A 134 -3.54 -10.79 -13.16
C SER A 134 -2.62 -11.72 -13.96
N ALA A 135 -1.37 -11.91 -13.53
CA ALA A 135 -0.44 -12.82 -14.18
C ALA A 135 -0.75 -14.32 -13.95
N VAL A 136 -1.56 -14.65 -12.94
CA VAL A 136 -1.94 -16.05 -12.63
C VAL A 136 -3.42 -16.35 -12.87
N LEU A 137 -4.25 -15.34 -13.09
CA LEU A 137 -5.64 -15.52 -13.50
C LEU A 137 -5.74 -15.87 -14.98
N PRO A 138 -6.77 -16.63 -15.41
CA PRO A 138 -6.97 -16.99 -16.81
C PRO A 138 -6.99 -15.77 -17.74
N ALA A 139 -6.30 -15.88 -18.86
CA ALA A 139 -6.25 -14.82 -19.86
C ALA A 139 -7.65 -14.58 -20.46
N GLY A 140 -8.13 -13.35 -20.34
CA GLY A 140 -9.41 -12.91 -20.89
C GLY A 140 -9.24 -11.66 -21.75
N LYS A 141 -10.17 -11.42 -22.70
CA LYS A 141 -10.11 -10.30 -23.64
C LYS A 141 -9.97 -8.92 -22.96
N ASP A 142 -10.54 -8.77 -21.76
CA ASP A 142 -10.52 -7.52 -20.99
C ASP A 142 -9.53 -7.51 -19.80
N GLN A 143 -8.70 -8.55 -19.63
CA GLN A 143 -7.89 -8.71 -18.42
C GLN A 143 -6.89 -7.54 -18.19
N GLN A 144 -6.25 -7.06 -19.26
CA GLN A 144 -5.35 -5.91 -19.17
C GLN A 144 -6.11 -4.64 -18.75
N ARG A 145 -7.30 -4.42 -19.34
CA ARG A 145 -8.17 -3.31 -18.99
C ARG A 145 -8.58 -3.39 -17.52
N PHE A 146 -9.07 -4.53 -17.05
CA PHE A 146 -9.43 -4.70 -15.63
C PHE A 146 -8.24 -4.45 -14.70
N THR A 147 -7.03 -4.89 -15.07
CA THR A 147 -5.82 -4.64 -14.29
C THR A 147 -5.52 -3.14 -14.20
N LEU A 148 -5.58 -2.42 -15.31
CA LEU A 148 -5.35 -0.97 -15.33
C LEU A 148 -6.40 -0.22 -14.50
N LEU A 149 -7.68 -0.53 -14.68
CA LEU A 149 -8.77 0.08 -13.91
C LEU A 149 -8.60 -0.23 -12.41
N THR A 150 -8.26 -1.47 -12.06
CA THR A 150 -8.02 -1.87 -10.66
C THR A 150 -6.86 -1.09 -10.05
N VAL A 151 -5.73 -0.98 -10.75
CA VAL A 151 -4.55 -0.25 -10.28
C VAL A 151 -4.88 1.22 -10.03
N VAL A 152 -5.55 1.88 -10.98
CA VAL A 152 -5.95 3.29 -10.82
C VAL A 152 -6.95 3.43 -9.67
N GLY A 153 -8.01 2.62 -9.68
CA GLY A 153 -9.10 2.70 -8.70
C GLY A 153 -8.63 2.46 -7.27
N VAL A 154 -7.87 1.38 -7.04
CA VAL A 154 -7.36 1.04 -5.71
C VAL A 154 -6.36 2.07 -5.19
N THR A 155 -5.54 2.65 -6.08
CA THR A 155 -4.59 3.70 -5.69
C THR A 155 -5.35 4.94 -5.24
N THR A 156 -6.36 5.37 -6.00
CA THR A 156 -7.18 6.53 -5.65
C THR A 156 -7.97 6.30 -4.37
N LEU A 157 -8.62 5.14 -4.23
CA LEU A 157 -9.33 4.78 -2.99
C LEU A 157 -8.39 4.70 -1.80
N SER A 158 -7.15 4.21 -1.99
CA SER A 158 -6.13 4.22 -0.94
C SER A 158 -5.73 5.64 -0.54
N THR A 159 -5.66 6.59 -1.48
CA THR A 159 -5.39 7.99 -1.17
C THR A 159 -6.54 8.61 -0.37
N ILE A 160 -7.79 8.33 -0.77
CA ILE A 160 -8.97 8.77 -0.01
C ILE A 160 -8.90 8.18 1.42
N ALA A 161 -8.66 6.88 1.55
CA ALA A 161 -8.52 6.23 2.85
C ALA A 161 -7.38 6.83 3.69
N MET A 162 -6.22 7.15 3.09
CA MET A 162 -5.11 7.82 3.78
C MET A 162 -5.55 9.14 4.42
N VAL A 163 -6.35 9.95 3.70
CA VAL A 163 -6.79 11.27 4.16
C VAL A 163 -7.86 11.15 5.24
N PHE A 164 -8.84 10.25 5.09
CA PHE A 164 -10.01 10.21 5.97
C PHE A 164 -9.91 9.23 7.14
N TYR A 165 -9.19 8.11 6.99
CA TYR A 165 -9.16 7.07 8.03
C TYR A 165 -8.50 7.52 9.35
N PRO A 166 -7.49 8.41 9.37
CA PRO A 166 -6.98 8.94 10.64
C PRO A 166 -8.04 9.65 11.47
N THR A 167 -8.89 10.47 10.82
CA THR A 167 -10.01 11.14 11.49
C THR A 167 -11.03 10.14 12.00
N ILE A 168 -11.39 9.14 11.18
CA ILE A 168 -12.30 8.06 11.58
C ILE A 168 -11.74 7.29 12.79
N ALA A 169 -10.45 6.99 12.83
CA ALA A 169 -9.81 6.33 13.96
C ALA A 169 -9.91 7.16 15.24
N GLY A 170 -9.72 8.48 15.15
CA GLY A 170 -9.87 9.41 16.26
C GLY A 170 -11.31 9.51 16.77
N GLU A 171 -12.29 9.63 15.86
CA GLU A 171 -13.72 9.70 16.20
C GLU A 171 -14.25 8.40 16.83
N LEU A 172 -13.73 7.25 16.39
CA LEU A 172 -14.02 5.95 16.99
C LEU A 172 -13.30 5.72 18.33
N GLY A 173 -12.46 6.67 18.77
CA GLY A 173 -11.69 6.57 20.01
C GLY A 173 -10.71 5.39 20.03
N LEU A 174 -10.14 5.05 18.87
CA LEU A 174 -9.16 3.96 18.78
C LEU A 174 -7.85 4.39 19.47
N ASP A 175 -7.32 3.53 20.34
CA ASP A 175 -5.97 3.70 20.88
C ASP A 175 -4.88 3.53 19.79
N ALA A 176 -3.62 3.83 20.12
CA ALA A 176 -2.53 3.77 19.14
C ALA A 176 -2.38 2.39 18.48
N ARG A 177 -2.55 1.30 19.25
CA ARG A 177 -2.45 -0.06 18.74
C ARG A 177 -3.62 -0.39 17.80
N GLN A 178 -4.83 0.01 18.17
CA GLN A 178 -6.04 -0.21 17.38
C GLN A 178 -6.04 0.64 16.11
N ALA A 179 -5.59 1.89 16.18
CA ALA A 179 -5.39 2.74 15.01
C ALA A 179 -4.35 2.14 14.07
N ALA A 180 -3.23 1.61 14.60
CA ALA A 180 -2.23 0.91 13.80
C ALA A 180 -2.82 -0.31 13.06
N ILE A 181 -3.59 -1.15 13.77
CA ILE A 181 -4.27 -2.32 13.17
C ILE A 181 -5.30 -1.88 12.15
N PHE A 182 -6.09 -0.85 12.43
CA PHE A 182 -7.11 -0.34 11.53
C PHE A 182 -6.50 0.20 10.24
N LEU A 183 -5.54 1.14 10.34
CA LEU A 183 -4.91 1.77 9.18
C LEU A 183 -4.11 0.75 8.35
N GLY A 184 -3.25 -0.05 8.99
CA GLY A 184 -2.46 -1.07 8.29
C GLY A 184 -3.32 -2.21 7.72
N GLY A 185 -4.40 -2.56 8.43
CA GLY A 185 -5.32 -3.63 8.07
C GLY A 185 -6.26 -3.27 6.92
N SER A 186 -6.59 -1.99 6.72
CA SER A 186 -7.63 -1.57 5.76
C SER A 186 -7.09 -0.76 4.57
N ILE A 187 -6.08 0.09 4.74
CA ILE A 187 -5.56 0.91 3.63
C ILE A 187 -4.80 0.04 2.62
N HIS A 188 -4.99 0.29 1.34
CA HIS A 188 -4.62 -0.65 0.26
C HIS A 188 -3.16 -0.59 -0.16
N ASP A 189 -2.50 0.56 -0.13
CA ASP A 189 -1.10 0.70 -0.56
C ASP A 189 -0.19 1.07 0.62
N VAL A 190 1.07 0.65 0.54
CA VAL A 190 2.07 0.84 1.60
C VAL A 190 2.35 2.32 1.83
N ALA A 191 2.49 3.12 0.77
CA ALA A 191 2.78 4.55 0.92
C ALA A 191 1.69 5.26 1.71
N GLN A 192 0.44 4.96 1.36
CA GLN A 192 -0.74 5.53 1.99
C GLN A 192 -0.93 5.07 3.44
N VAL A 193 -0.62 3.81 3.76
CA VAL A 193 -0.63 3.34 5.15
C VAL A 193 0.39 4.09 5.99
N VAL A 194 1.63 4.17 5.49
CA VAL A 194 2.74 4.85 6.17
C VAL A 194 2.35 6.32 6.37
N GLY A 195 1.90 6.98 5.32
CA GLY A 195 1.36 8.33 5.34
C GLY A 195 0.29 8.52 6.43
N ALA A 196 -0.73 7.67 6.43
CA ALA A 196 -1.84 7.73 7.39
C ALA A 196 -1.40 7.53 8.84
N GLY A 197 -0.55 6.54 9.10
CA GLY A 197 -0.12 6.24 10.47
C GLY A 197 0.74 7.34 11.07
N PHE A 198 1.71 7.86 10.31
CA PHE A 198 2.58 8.95 10.76
C PHE A 198 1.86 10.32 10.86
N MET A 199 0.66 10.46 10.29
CA MET A 199 -0.19 11.62 10.56
C MET A 199 -0.81 11.59 11.96
N ILE A 200 -0.96 10.40 12.57
CA ILE A 200 -1.45 10.26 13.95
C ILE A 200 -0.27 10.35 14.93
N SER A 201 0.70 9.43 14.81
CA SER A 201 1.90 9.42 15.65
C SER A 201 2.99 8.50 15.07
N PRO A 202 4.26 8.63 15.51
CA PRO A 202 5.31 7.69 15.11
C PRO A 202 5.00 6.23 15.47
N GLU A 203 4.41 6.00 16.65
CA GLU A 203 4.02 4.67 17.11
C GLU A 203 2.95 4.04 16.20
N VAL A 204 1.93 4.81 15.82
CA VAL A 204 0.89 4.36 14.90
C VAL A 204 1.48 4.11 13.51
N GLY A 205 2.40 4.97 13.05
CA GLY A 205 3.12 4.81 11.78
C GLY A 205 3.89 3.50 11.69
N ASP A 206 4.71 3.19 12.69
CA ASP A 206 5.50 1.96 12.75
C ASP A 206 4.59 0.72 12.86
N GLY A 207 3.58 0.76 13.74
CA GLY A 207 2.62 -0.32 13.91
C GLY A 207 1.77 -0.58 12.65
N ALA A 208 1.24 0.47 12.02
CA ALA A 208 0.45 0.35 10.80
C ALA A 208 1.28 -0.22 9.65
N THR A 209 2.55 0.21 9.56
CA THR A 209 3.50 -0.34 8.58
C THR A 209 3.71 -1.83 8.81
N LEU A 210 3.90 -2.27 10.05
CA LEU A 210 4.01 -3.70 10.37
C LEU A 210 2.79 -4.49 9.93
N VAL A 211 1.58 -4.06 10.32
CA VAL A 211 0.32 -4.74 9.92
C VAL A 211 0.17 -4.78 8.41
N LYS A 212 0.56 -3.71 7.72
CA LYS A 212 0.54 -3.68 6.25
C LYS A 212 1.55 -4.63 5.61
N LEU A 213 2.75 -4.74 6.16
CA LEU A 213 3.76 -5.66 5.65
C LEU A 213 3.37 -7.13 5.88
N LEU A 214 2.67 -7.43 6.97
CA LEU A 214 2.02 -8.74 7.17
C LEU A 214 1.01 -9.02 6.03
N ARG A 215 0.17 -8.04 5.66
CA ARG A 215 -0.73 -8.17 4.50
C ARG A 215 0.04 -8.34 3.19
N VAL A 216 1.10 -7.58 2.96
CA VAL A 216 1.93 -7.71 1.76
C VAL A 216 2.55 -9.11 1.65
N ALA A 217 2.94 -9.72 2.78
CA ALA A 217 3.44 -11.09 2.80
C ALA A 217 2.38 -12.11 2.34
N MET A 218 1.08 -11.84 2.53
CA MET A 218 -0.02 -12.69 2.03
C MET A 218 -0.12 -12.73 0.49
N LEU A 219 0.63 -11.89 -0.23
CA LEU A 219 0.72 -11.97 -1.68
C LEU A 219 1.19 -13.34 -2.17
N VAL A 220 2.22 -13.90 -1.51
CA VAL A 220 2.80 -15.20 -1.91
C VAL A 220 1.78 -16.33 -1.80
N PRO A 221 1.16 -16.60 -0.63
CA PRO A 221 0.19 -17.69 -0.52
C PRO A 221 -1.03 -17.48 -1.43
N VAL A 222 -1.52 -16.24 -1.59
CA VAL A 222 -2.67 -15.96 -2.48
C VAL A 222 -2.34 -16.24 -3.94
N VAL A 223 -1.18 -15.79 -4.43
CA VAL A 223 -0.80 -16.00 -5.83
C VAL A 223 -0.51 -17.49 -6.09
N VAL A 224 0.12 -18.19 -5.16
CA VAL A 224 0.32 -19.65 -5.26
C VAL A 224 -1.02 -20.36 -5.32
N LEU A 225 -1.96 -20.01 -4.44
CA LEU A 225 -3.31 -20.57 -4.44
C LEU A 225 -4.01 -20.36 -5.79
N PHE A 226 -4.00 -19.14 -6.32
CA PHE A 226 -4.61 -18.84 -7.62
C PHE A 226 -3.93 -19.59 -8.76
N ALA A 227 -2.60 -19.67 -8.77
CA ALA A 227 -1.86 -20.44 -9.78
C ALA A 227 -2.25 -21.93 -9.77
N HIS A 228 -2.50 -22.51 -8.58
CA HIS A 228 -2.99 -23.88 -8.47
C HIS A 228 -4.45 -24.03 -8.92
N LEU A 229 -5.35 -23.13 -8.51
CA LEU A 229 -6.77 -23.17 -8.85
C LEU A 229 -7.03 -22.98 -10.36
N PHE A 230 -6.25 -22.13 -11.02
CA PHE A 230 -6.44 -21.77 -12.43
C PHE A 230 -5.44 -22.46 -13.39
N ARG A 231 -4.72 -23.48 -12.91
CA ARG A 231 -3.71 -24.21 -13.69
C ARG A 231 -4.23 -24.74 -15.03
N ASN A 232 -5.47 -25.22 -15.07
CA ASN A 232 -6.06 -25.87 -16.25
C ASN A 232 -6.68 -24.88 -17.27
N GLY A 233 -6.78 -23.58 -16.94
CA GLY A 233 -7.29 -22.54 -17.86
C GLY A 233 -6.26 -22.06 -18.88
N HIS A 234 -5.04 -22.58 -18.83
CA HIS A 234 -3.94 -22.24 -19.73
C HIS A 234 -4.01 -23.11 -20.99
N GLY A 235 -4.85 -22.71 -21.94
CA GLY A 235 -4.84 -23.29 -23.30
C GLY A 235 -3.43 -23.24 -23.89
N GLY A 236 -2.98 -24.38 -24.41
CA GLY A 236 -1.58 -24.69 -24.71
C GLY A 236 -0.78 -23.58 -25.38
N SER A 237 0.21 -23.06 -24.66
CA SER A 237 1.45 -22.48 -25.17
C SER A 237 2.43 -22.40 -23.99
N GLY A 238 3.60 -23.02 -24.16
CA GLY A 238 4.47 -23.45 -23.07
C GLY A 238 4.96 -22.34 -22.13
N ALA A 239 4.48 -22.38 -20.89
CA ALA A 239 5.13 -21.74 -19.75
C ALA A 239 5.76 -22.81 -18.86
N GLN A 240 6.85 -23.42 -19.32
CA GLN A 240 7.81 -24.01 -18.39
C GLN A 240 8.26 -22.92 -17.40
N GLY A 241 8.02 -23.13 -16.10
CA GLY A 241 8.94 -22.67 -15.05
C GLY A 241 8.86 -21.22 -14.54
N LYS A 242 7.76 -20.48 -14.66
CA LYS A 242 7.64 -19.22 -13.89
C LYS A 242 7.26 -19.53 -12.44
N ARG A 243 8.31 -19.65 -11.61
CA ARG A 243 8.25 -19.72 -10.15
C ARG A 243 7.27 -18.69 -9.59
N PRO A 244 6.56 -19.00 -8.50
CA PRO A 244 5.67 -18.04 -7.84
C PRO A 244 6.43 -16.74 -7.54
N PRO A 245 5.76 -15.57 -7.59
CA PRO A 245 6.42 -14.31 -7.31
C PRO A 245 7.03 -14.35 -5.90
N ILE A 246 8.32 -14.02 -5.84
CA ILE A 246 9.09 -13.94 -4.59
C ILE A 246 8.59 -12.74 -3.79
N LEU A 247 8.68 -12.82 -2.46
CA LEU A 247 8.44 -11.68 -1.57
C LEU A 247 9.14 -10.42 -2.12
N PRO A 248 8.49 -9.24 -2.08
CA PRO A 248 9.13 -8.01 -2.54
C PRO A 248 10.47 -7.79 -1.84
N GLY A 249 11.53 -7.48 -2.58
CA GLY A 249 12.88 -7.35 -2.00
C GLY A 249 12.98 -6.34 -0.86
N PHE A 250 12.15 -5.28 -0.89
CA PHE A 250 12.10 -4.29 0.21
C PHE A 250 11.52 -4.86 1.50
N LEU A 251 10.57 -5.80 1.41
CA LEU A 251 10.00 -6.49 2.57
C LEU A 251 11.04 -7.42 3.19
N VAL A 252 11.82 -8.11 2.36
CA VAL A 252 12.95 -8.92 2.83
C VAL A 252 13.99 -8.04 3.53
N ALA A 253 14.36 -6.91 2.92
CA ALA A 253 15.28 -5.95 3.53
C ALA A 253 14.74 -5.39 4.85
N PHE A 254 13.45 -5.06 4.93
CA PHE A 254 12.79 -4.64 6.17
C PHE A 254 12.95 -5.69 7.27
N VAL A 255 12.59 -6.96 7.00
CA VAL A 255 12.68 -8.06 7.98
C VAL A 255 14.12 -8.27 8.44
N LEU A 256 15.10 -8.20 7.53
CA LEU A 256 16.52 -8.30 7.87
C LEU A 256 16.97 -7.15 8.78
N LEU A 257 16.54 -5.92 8.50
CA LEU A 257 16.90 -4.75 9.31
C LEU A 257 16.27 -4.81 10.71
N VAL A 258 15.02 -5.29 10.82
CA VAL A 258 14.38 -5.58 12.11
C VAL A 258 15.17 -6.62 12.89
N ALA A 259 15.57 -7.71 12.25
CA ALA A 259 16.34 -8.77 12.90
C ALA A 259 17.71 -8.26 13.39
N LEU A 260 18.41 -7.47 12.57
CA LEU A 260 19.69 -6.86 12.94
C LEU A 260 19.54 -5.83 14.08
N ASN A 261 18.48 -5.03 14.05
CA ASN A 261 18.19 -4.08 15.13
C ASN A 261 17.89 -4.82 16.44
N SER A 262 17.07 -5.87 16.38
CA SER A 262 16.68 -6.69 17.53
C SER A 262 17.84 -7.49 18.11
N ALA A 263 18.82 -7.87 17.29
CA ALA A 263 20.04 -8.52 17.74
C ALA A 263 21.05 -7.54 18.38
N GLY A 264 20.73 -6.25 18.49
CA GLY A 264 21.63 -5.22 19.03
C GLY A 264 22.82 -4.88 18.12
N VAL A 265 22.80 -5.34 16.86
CA VAL A 265 23.90 -5.15 15.90
C VAL A 265 23.95 -3.70 15.39
N VAL A 266 22.81 -3.02 15.34
CA VAL A 266 22.70 -1.64 14.82
C VAL A 266 22.87 -0.64 15.97
N PRO A 267 23.95 0.16 16.00
CA PRO A 267 24.15 1.17 17.05
C PRO A 267 23.04 2.21 17.04
N ALA A 268 22.63 2.70 18.22
CA ALA A 268 21.52 3.65 18.35
C ALA A 268 21.71 4.96 17.56
N GLY A 269 22.96 5.43 17.39
CA GLY A 269 23.27 6.58 16.53
C GLY A 269 22.98 6.32 15.05
N VAL A 270 23.35 5.14 14.57
CA VAL A 270 23.11 4.69 13.18
C VAL A 270 21.61 4.49 12.94
N ALA A 271 20.91 3.83 13.88
CA ALA A 271 19.46 3.63 13.79
C ALA A 271 18.69 4.96 13.70
N ARG A 272 19.09 5.97 14.49
CA ARG A 272 18.51 7.32 14.41
C ARG A 272 18.75 7.97 13.05
N GLY A 273 19.99 7.93 12.54
CA GLY A 273 20.34 8.49 11.24
C GLY A 273 19.56 7.83 10.08
N LEU A 274 19.49 6.50 10.08
CA LEU A 274 18.72 5.74 9.08
C LEU A 274 17.22 6.02 9.19
N GLY A 275 16.72 6.26 10.41
CA GLY A 275 15.35 6.71 10.64
C GLY A 275 15.03 8.06 9.99
N GLU A 276 15.93 9.05 10.08
CA GLU A 276 15.74 10.34 9.40
C GLU A 276 15.82 10.22 7.87
N VAL A 277 16.74 9.39 7.37
CA VAL A 277 16.80 9.08 5.93
C VAL A 277 15.50 8.44 5.46
N SER A 278 14.99 7.47 6.22
CA SER A 278 13.69 6.84 5.95
C SER A 278 12.58 7.87 5.89
N ARG A 279 12.46 8.73 6.90
CA ARG A 279 11.44 9.79 6.95
C ARG A 279 11.48 10.67 5.71
N TRP A 280 12.65 11.18 5.32
CA TRP A 280 12.79 12.00 4.12
C TRP A 280 12.45 11.24 2.84
N CYS A 281 12.85 9.97 2.74
CA CYS A 281 12.48 9.11 1.62
C CYS A 281 10.95 8.98 1.49
N LEU A 282 10.24 8.82 2.61
CA LEU A 282 8.78 8.71 2.65
C LEU A 282 8.10 10.02 2.25
N VAL A 283 8.58 11.17 2.73
CA VAL A 283 8.02 12.50 2.36
C VAL A 283 8.18 12.74 0.86
N VAL A 284 9.37 12.49 0.30
CA VAL A 284 9.65 12.63 -1.15
C VAL A 284 8.80 11.64 -1.97
N ALA A 285 8.65 10.42 -1.50
CA ALA A 285 7.83 9.41 -2.16
C ALA A 285 6.34 9.79 -2.17
N ILE A 286 5.81 10.28 -1.05
CA ILE A 286 4.41 10.71 -0.92
C ILE A 286 4.15 11.97 -1.76
N ALA A 287 5.10 12.90 -1.82
CA ALA A 287 5.02 14.04 -2.76
C ALA A 287 4.92 13.56 -4.22
N ALA A 288 5.80 12.65 -4.65
CA ALA A 288 5.77 12.08 -5.99
C ALA A 288 4.49 11.28 -6.27
N LEU A 289 3.97 10.58 -5.26
CA LEU A 289 2.71 9.85 -5.34
C LEU A 289 1.52 10.81 -5.49
N GLY A 290 1.52 11.92 -4.75
CA GLY A 290 0.52 12.99 -4.88
C GLY A 290 0.47 13.53 -6.30
N VAL A 291 1.63 13.84 -6.89
CA VAL A 291 1.71 14.27 -8.31
C VAL A 291 1.09 13.24 -9.23
N LYS A 292 1.26 11.95 -8.99
CA LYS A 292 0.72 10.89 -9.85
C LYS A 292 -0.76 10.56 -9.57
N THR A 293 -1.35 11.09 -8.50
CA THR A 293 -2.71 10.78 -8.10
C THR A 293 -3.69 11.67 -8.85
N SER A 294 -4.61 11.07 -9.61
CA SER A 294 -5.67 11.77 -10.33
C SER A 294 -7.03 11.25 -9.91
N LEU A 295 -7.83 12.10 -9.24
CA LEU A 295 -9.22 11.80 -8.91
C LEU A 295 -10.11 11.77 -10.16
N MET A 296 -9.72 12.52 -11.19
CA MET A 296 -10.44 12.56 -12.47
C MET A 296 -10.37 11.21 -13.19
N GLN A 297 -9.20 10.56 -13.18
CA GLN A 297 -9.06 9.21 -13.74
C GLN A 297 -10.01 8.21 -13.07
N LEU A 298 -10.25 8.32 -11.74
CA LEU A 298 -11.22 7.46 -11.05
C LEU A 298 -12.64 7.62 -11.61
N ALA A 299 -13.06 8.84 -11.95
CA ALA A 299 -14.38 9.11 -12.53
C ALA A 299 -14.55 8.50 -13.92
N GLU A 300 -13.45 8.30 -14.66
CA GLU A 300 -13.44 7.73 -16.02
C GLU A 300 -13.50 6.19 -16.03
N LEU A 301 -13.30 5.51 -14.89
CA LEU A 301 -13.31 4.03 -14.80
C LEU A 301 -14.68 3.40 -15.07
N GLY A 302 -15.75 4.19 -15.00
CA GLY A 302 -17.14 3.73 -15.05
C GLY A 302 -17.65 3.28 -13.67
N TRP A 303 -18.97 3.26 -13.50
CA TRP A 303 -19.57 3.10 -12.16
C TRP A 303 -19.45 1.67 -11.58
N LYS A 304 -19.48 0.63 -12.41
CA LYS A 304 -19.44 -0.77 -11.93
C LYS A 304 -18.13 -1.16 -11.25
N PRO A 305 -16.94 -0.99 -11.86
CA PRO A 305 -15.69 -1.34 -11.20
C PRO A 305 -15.41 -0.45 -9.98
N VAL A 306 -15.79 0.85 -10.05
CA VAL A 306 -15.68 1.76 -8.91
C VAL A 306 -16.55 1.29 -7.74
N ALA A 307 -17.82 0.97 -7.99
CA ALA A 307 -18.71 0.46 -6.94
C ALA A 307 -18.20 -0.86 -6.33
N MET A 308 -17.63 -1.75 -7.14
CA MET A 308 -17.01 -2.99 -6.63
C MET A 308 -15.87 -2.69 -5.67
N MET A 309 -14.90 -1.89 -6.10
CA MET A 309 -13.74 -1.56 -5.26
C MET A 309 -14.14 -0.77 -4.02
N VAL A 310 -15.09 0.16 -4.11
CA VAL A 310 -15.61 0.89 -2.94
C VAL A 310 -16.25 -0.08 -1.94
N ALA A 311 -17.08 -1.02 -2.41
CA ALA A 311 -17.68 -2.02 -1.53
C ALA A 311 -16.62 -2.92 -0.89
N GLU A 312 -15.61 -3.36 -1.63
CA GLU A 312 -14.48 -4.14 -1.11
C GLU A 312 -13.66 -3.35 -0.08
N THR A 313 -13.42 -2.06 -0.31
CA THR A 313 -12.74 -1.13 0.63
C THR A 313 -13.53 -0.96 1.92
N LEU A 314 -14.84 -0.76 1.83
CA LEU A 314 -15.70 -0.67 3.02
C LEU A 314 -15.76 -2.01 3.77
N PHE A 315 -15.83 -3.11 3.03
CA PHE A 315 -15.85 -4.45 3.61
C PHE A 315 -14.57 -4.74 4.39
N ILE A 316 -13.38 -4.48 3.83
CA ILE A 316 -12.13 -4.73 4.54
C ILE A 316 -11.99 -3.85 5.79
N ALA A 317 -12.39 -2.58 5.71
CA ALA A 317 -12.42 -1.69 6.87
C ALA A 317 -13.35 -2.23 7.97
N ALA A 318 -14.55 -2.70 7.61
CA ALA A 318 -15.49 -3.29 8.54
C ALA A 318 -14.98 -4.60 9.17
N VAL A 319 -14.36 -5.49 8.40
CA VAL A 319 -13.78 -6.74 8.92
C VAL A 319 -12.65 -6.44 9.91
N VAL A 320 -11.79 -5.46 9.61
CA VAL A 320 -10.68 -5.09 10.50
C VAL A 320 -11.21 -4.45 11.79
N LEU A 321 -12.17 -3.52 11.70
CA LEU A 321 -12.80 -2.92 12.87
C LEU A 321 -13.55 -3.96 13.72
N GLY A 322 -14.29 -4.88 13.09
CA GLY A 322 -14.94 -5.99 13.78
C GLY A 322 -13.94 -6.91 14.47
N GLY A 323 -12.82 -7.23 13.81
CA GLY A 323 -11.73 -8.00 14.39
C GLY A 323 -11.07 -7.32 15.59
N ILE A 324 -10.87 -5.99 15.52
CA ILE A 324 -10.39 -5.19 16.65
C ILE A 324 -11.39 -5.25 17.81
N ALA A 325 -12.69 -5.08 17.55
CA ALA A 325 -13.72 -5.13 18.57
C ALA A 325 -13.80 -6.51 19.26
N LEU A 326 -13.66 -7.60 18.50
CA LEU A 326 -13.63 -8.97 19.03
C LEU A 326 -12.37 -9.24 19.86
N ALA A 327 -11.21 -8.70 19.47
CA ALA A 327 -9.97 -8.87 20.22
C ALA A 327 -9.89 -8.04 21.51
N ARG A 328 -10.86 -7.14 21.76
CA ARG A 328 -11.01 -6.40 23.02
C ARG A 328 -11.78 -7.20 24.09
N GLY A 329 -12.60 -8.16 23.68
CA GLY A 329 -13.40 -9.02 24.57
C GLY A 329 -12.69 -10.30 24.93
#